data_AF-A0A6B3LGM9-F1
#
_entry.id   AF-A0A6B3LGM9-F1
#
_cell.length_a   1.000
_cell.length_b   1.000
_cell.length_c   1.000
_cell.angle_alpha   90.00
_cell.angle_beta   90.00
_cell.angle_gamma   90.00
#
_symmetry.space_group_name_H-M   'P 1'
#
loop_
_entity.id
_entity.type
_entity.pdbx_description
1 polymer ?
#
loop_
_entity_poly.entity_id
_entity_poly.type
_entity_poly.pdbx_seq_one_letter_code
_entity_poly.pdbx_strand_id
1 'polypeptide(L)'
;MLYKSSLAVAISALIAGQVSAAGFQVAEHSASGLGRAFSGEAAVADNASVLARNPAAMMLFETAQFSGALSIVDPEVNVDDLSNNQSMKDVAPLQIVPAAYYIRPINDQWAWGLAMFTTYGVATDYPNEIYAGDLAGDTSLMSVNLNPNIAYRVNQELSLGFGLDLVAAKAKLTRHKGGLAPFMGGGNPSDNLIGMTGETLALGWNIGALYELDEQNRIGFGYRSRVKLNFDDGEFSSYDSGIATSAVVPGQLKIELPAIWELSGFHQLNDQWAVHYSYQQTDWSSFEELTATSSQCKNGTCFQKIEQYQDNGRWSVGATYTLNTTWTLRAGLAFDEQAGKATLSIPDSDRFWYSAGLTYTLTPQLTMDAGFALVQSRNGSFTEKNQIGQNLQFESEAVAYISALQFNYRFH
;
A
#
# COMPACT_ATOMS: atom_id res chain seq x y z
N MET A 1 23.47 7.00 -18.07
CA MET A 1 22.91 5.71 -18.56
C MET A 1 23.12 4.57 -17.56
N LEU A 2 24.31 4.36 -16.99
CA LEU A 2 24.54 3.30 -15.98
C LEU A 2 23.63 3.39 -14.73
N TYR A 3 23.39 4.57 -14.15
CA TYR A 3 22.53 4.71 -12.96
C TYR A 3 21.03 4.43 -13.22
N LYS A 4 20.52 4.73 -14.44
CA LYS A 4 19.11 4.46 -14.80
C LYS A 4 18.85 2.97 -14.99
N SER A 5 19.81 2.24 -15.56
CA SER A 5 19.70 0.78 -15.74
C SER A 5 19.80 0.02 -14.41
N SER A 6 20.59 0.49 -13.45
CA SER A 6 20.67 -0.14 -12.12
C SER A 6 19.40 0.03 -11.30
N LEU A 7 18.78 1.23 -11.35
CA LEU A 7 17.52 1.51 -10.66
C LEU A 7 16.37 0.71 -11.29
N ALA A 8 16.32 0.67 -12.63
CA ALA A 8 15.35 -0.14 -13.37
C ALA A 8 15.49 -1.63 -13.04
N VAL A 9 16.71 -2.20 -12.93
CA VAL A 9 16.91 -3.62 -12.60
C VAL A 9 16.55 -3.93 -11.14
N ALA A 10 16.81 -3.03 -10.19
CA ALA A 10 16.39 -3.20 -8.79
C ALA A 10 14.85 -3.10 -8.62
N ILE A 11 14.19 -2.23 -9.39
CA ILE A 11 12.72 -2.08 -9.40
C ILE A 11 12.05 -3.21 -10.21
N SER A 12 12.69 -3.74 -11.25
CA SER A 12 12.16 -4.83 -12.08
C SER A 12 12.13 -6.18 -11.35
N ALA A 13 12.88 -6.35 -10.26
CA ALA A 13 12.79 -7.53 -9.41
C ALA A 13 11.58 -7.50 -8.46
N LEU A 14 10.84 -6.39 -8.42
CA LEU A 14 9.72 -6.14 -7.50
C LEU A 14 8.37 -6.03 -8.21
N ILE A 15 8.24 -6.54 -9.44
CA ILE A 15 7.03 -6.40 -10.28
C ILE A 15 5.84 -7.05 -9.55
N ALA A 16 4.98 -6.20 -8.98
CA ALA A 16 3.78 -6.64 -8.29
C ALA A 16 2.79 -5.48 -7.94
N GLY A 17 1.51 -5.58 -8.34
CA GLY A 17 0.38 -4.65 -8.13
C GLY A 17 -0.67 -4.95 -7.05
N GLN A 18 -0.69 -4.16 -5.98
CA GLN A 18 -1.20 -4.55 -4.67
C GLN A 18 -2.74 -4.57 -4.51
N VAL A 19 -3.21 -5.41 -3.57
CA VAL A 19 -4.40 -5.10 -2.78
C VAL A 19 -3.97 -4.21 -1.65
N SER A 20 -4.78 -3.21 -1.43
CA SER A 20 -4.51 -2.12 -0.53
C SER A 20 -5.40 -2.23 0.71
N ALA A 21 -5.08 -1.50 1.78
CA ALA A 21 -6.05 -0.87 2.68
C ALA A 21 -7.01 0.04 1.86
N ALA A 22 -7.87 0.85 2.44
CA ALA A 22 -8.74 1.70 1.60
C ALA A 22 -7.96 2.44 0.49
N GLY A 23 -8.50 2.45 -0.73
CA GLY A 23 -7.80 2.97 -1.92
C GLY A 23 -6.63 2.09 -2.41
N PHE A 24 -5.42 2.67 -2.45
CA PHE A 24 -4.16 2.03 -2.88
C PHE A 24 -3.01 2.10 -1.83
N GLN A 25 -3.31 2.33 -0.55
CA GLN A 25 -2.40 2.14 0.59
C GLN A 25 -2.02 0.66 0.85
N VAL A 26 -0.75 0.35 1.10
CA VAL A 26 -0.30 -1.00 1.50
C VAL A 26 -0.08 -1.08 3.01
N ALA A 27 -0.62 -2.10 3.66
CA ALA A 27 -0.44 -2.33 5.10
C ALA A 27 0.53 -3.46 5.43
N GLU A 28 0.90 -4.28 4.45
CA GLU A 28 1.59 -5.58 4.52
C GLU A 28 3.09 -5.48 4.89
N HIS A 29 3.39 -4.76 5.96
CA HIS A 29 4.74 -4.43 6.40
C HIS A 29 5.44 -5.58 7.15
N SER A 30 4.68 -6.52 7.74
CA SER A 30 5.21 -7.58 8.60
C SER A 30 4.26 -8.78 8.69
N ALA A 31 4.80 -9.99 8.88
CA ALA A 31 3.98 -11.18 9.07
C ALA A 31 3.38 -11.25 10.49
N SER A 32 4.10 -10.75 11.49
CA SER A 32 3.61 -10.63 12.87
C SER A 32 2.47 -9.61 12.97
N GLY A 33 2.56 -8.47 12.28
CA GLY A 33 1.49 -7.49 12.15
C GLY A 33 0.28 -8.04 11.39
N LEU A 34 0.52 -8.75 10.28
CA LEU A 34 -0.55 -9.41 9.54
C LEU A 34 -1.35 -10.36 10.42
N GLY A 35 -0.68 -11.18 11.25
CA GLY A 35 -1.33 -12.12 12.16
C GLY A 35 -2.22 -11.50 13.25
N ARG A 36 -2.10 -10.18 13.48
CA ARG A 36 -2.93 -9.40 14.39
C ARG A 36 -3.80 -8.36 13.67
N ALA A 37 -4.03 -8.51 12.37
CA ALA A 37 -4.78 -7.55 11.54
C ALA A 37 -4.22 -6.11 11.59
N PHE A 38 -2.91 -5.97 11.84
CA PHE A 38 -2.22 -4.70 12.05
C PHE A 38 -2.78 -3.88 13.21
N SER A 39 -3.08 -4.54 14.34
CA SER A 39 -3.47 -3.87 15.58
C SER A 39 -2.28 -3.59 16.50
N GLY A 40 -2.26 -2.39 17.06
CA GLY A 40 -1.20 -1.92 17.95
C GLY A 40 0.10 -1.54 17.26
N GLU A 41 0.13 -1.36 15.94
CA GLU A 41 1.39 -1.29 15.18
C GLU A 41 2.29 -0.10 15.53
N ALA A 42 1.76 0.99 16.07
CA ALA A 42 2.59 2.10 16.56
C ALA A 42 3.13 1.87 18.00
N ALA A 43 2.72 0.80 18.69
CA ALA A 43 3.05 0.52 20.09
C ALA A 43 3.72 -0.86 20.31
N VAL A 44 3.38 -1.86 19.50
CA VAL A 44 3.92 -3.23 19.61
C VAL A 44 5.31 -3.28 18.97
N ALA A 45 6.30 -3.72 19.73
CA ALA A 45 7.71 -3.75 19.31
C ALA A 45 8.34 -5.15 19.50
N ASP A 46 7.61 -6.20 19.13
CA ASP A 46 8.08 -7.58 19.20
C ASP A 46 9.31 -7.85 18.29
N ASN A 47 9.48 -7.03 17.25
CA ASN A 47 10.57 -7.13 16.27
C ASN A 47 10.75 -5.80 15.51
N ALA A 48 11.78 -5.72 14.66
CA ALA A 48 12.21 -4.47 14.04
C ALA A 48 11.21 -3.85 13.04
N SER A 49 10.16 -4.58 12.65
CA SER A 49 9.14 -4.07 11.72
C SER A 49 8.32 -2.90 12.24
N VAL A 50 8.34 -2.63 13.54
CA VAL A 50 7.71 -1.44 14.14
C VAL A 50 8.19 -0.12 13.51
N LEU A 51 9.39 -0.11 12.93
CA LEU A 51 9.92 1.03 12.18
C LEU A 51 9.02 1.51 11.03
N ALA A 52 8.23 0.61 10.42
CA ALA A 52 7.29 1.01 9.38
C ALA A 52 6.23 2.02 9.89
N ARG A 53 5.97 2.00 11.21
CA ARG A 53 4.80 2.61 11.84
C ARG A 53 5.17 3.67 12.86
N ASN A 54 6.17 3.41 13.72
CA ASN A 54 6.60 4.34 14.74
C ASN A 54 8.12 4.28 15.00
N PRO A 55 8.89 5.31 14.57
CA PRO A 55 10.32 5.35 14.85
C PRO A 55 10.66 5.47 16.35
N ALA A 56 9.79 6.05 17.18
CA ALA A 56 10.05 6.18 18.62
C ALA A 56 10.12 4.82 19.33
N ALA A 57 9.42 3.81 18.81
CA ALA A 57 9.42 2.46 19.35
C ALA A 57 10.78 1.74 19.23
N MET A 58 11.74 2.29 18.48
CA MET A 58 13.13 1.82 18.50
C MET A 58 13.75 1.88 19.90
N MET A 59 13.28 2.77 20.78
CA MET A 59 13.79 2.88 22.15
C MET A 59 13.42 1.69 23.05
N LEU A 60 12.55 0.78 22.59
CA LEU A 60 12.21 -0.47 23.28
C LEU A 60 13.23 -1.60 23.02
N PHE A 61 14.21 -1.38 22.12
CA PHE A 61 15.19 -2.39 21.74
C PHE A 61 16.48 -2.19 22.54
N GLU A 62 16.97 -3.27 23.16
CA GLU A 62 18.23 -3.24 23.92
C GLU A 62 19.45 -3.61 23.08
N THR A 63 19.25 -4.41 22.01
CA THR A 63 20.32 -4.82 21.11
C THR A 63 19.92 -4.56 19.66
N ALA A 64 20.89 -4.64 18.75
CA ALA A 64 20.57 -4.54 17.33
C ALA A 64 19.65 -5.69 16.91
N GLN A 65 18.70 -5.40 16.02
CA GLN A 65 17.77 -6.38 15.47
C GLN A 65 17.56 -6.16 13.98
N PHE A 66 17.38 -7.26 13.28
CA PHE A 66 16.99 -7.30 11.87
C PHE A 66 15.67 -8.05 11.72
N SER A 67 14.79 -7.56 10.85
CA SER A 67 13.57 -8.24 10.42
C SER A 67 13.46 -8.19 8.91
N GLY A 68 13.21 -9.33 8.27
CA GLY A 68 12.90 -9.41 6.85
C GLY A 68 11.59 -10.15 6.64
N ALA A 69 10.66 -9.56 5.90
CA ALA A 69 9.33 -10.08 5.64
C ALA A 69 9.04 -10.19 4.14
N LEU A 70 8.22 -11.17 3.78
CA LEU A 70 7.67 -11.36 2.45
C LEU A 70 6.18 -11.66 2.59
N SER A 71 5.34 -10.77 2.05
CA SER A 71 3.90 -10.94 2.02
C SER A 71 3.45 -11.30 0.61
N ILE A 72 2.60 -12.31 0.49
CA ILE A 72 1.89 -12.70 -0.73
C ILE A 72 0.46 -12.22 -0.57
N VAL A 73 0.00 -11.40 -1.50
CA VAL A 73 -1.34 -10.80 -1.51
C VAL A 73 -2.05 -11.34 -2.74
N ASP A 74 -3.09 -12.12 -2.53
CA ASP A 74 -3.85 -12.82 -3.56
C ASP A 74 -5.30 -12.31 -3.58
N PRO A 75 -5.57 -11.19 -4.29
CA PRO A 75 -6.92 -10.74 -4.53
C PRO A 75 -7.70 -11.69 -5.44
N GLU A 76 -9.01 -11.73 -5.22
CA GLU A 76 -10.00 -12.17 -6.17
C GLU A 76 -10.99 -11.02 -6.34
N VAL A 77 -10.73 -10.12 -7.30
CA VAL A 77 -11.62 -8.99 -7.64
C VAL A 77 -12.40 -9.34 -8.89
N ASN A 78 -13.72 -9.47 -8.76
CA ASN A 78 -14.62 -9.72 -9.88
C ASN A 78 -15.46 -8.46 -10.13
N VAL A 79 -15.61 -8.10 -11.40
CA VAL A 79 -16.40 -6.96 -11.85
C VAL A 79 -17.36 -7.43 -12.94
N ASP A 80 -18.64 -7.12 -12.79
CA ASP A 80 -19.67 -7.40 -13.77
C ASP A 80 -20.15 -6.10 -14.42
N ASP A 81 -20.07 -6.02 -15.75
CA ASP A 81 -20.68 -4.96 -16.55
C ASP A 81 -22.13 -5.33 -16.83
N LEU A 82 -23.04 -4.73 -16.08
CA LEU A 82 -24.48 -4.96 -16.18
C LEU A 82 -25.08 -4.35 -17.46
N SER A 83 -24.40 -3.36 -18.04
CA SER A 83 -24.88 -2.64 -19.23
C SER A 83 -24.61 -3.42 -20.52
N ASN A 84 -23.52 -4.18 -20.54
CA ASN A 84 -23.10 -4.99 -21.70
C ASN A 84 -23.12 -6.49 -21.44
N ASN A 85 -23.56 -6.92 -20.25
CA ASN A 85 -23.62 -8.32 -19.83
C ASN A 85 -22.26 -9.04 -20.01
N GLN A 86 -21.19 -8.39 -19.55
CA GLN A 86 -19.84 -8.94 -19.51
C GLN A 86 -19.44 -9.21 -18.06
N SER A 87 -18.68 -10.27 -17.81
CA SER A 87 -18.11 -10.58 -16.50
C SER A 87 -16.59 -10.64 -16.62
N MET A 88 -15.91 -9.85 -15.80
CA MET A 88 -14.46 -9.73 -15.73
C MET A 88 -14.03 -10.29 -14.39
N LYS A 89 -13.33 -11.43 -14.43
CA LYS A 89 -12.90 -12.12 -13.23
C LYS A 89 -11.44 -11.85 -12.96
N ASP A 90 -11.11 -11.79 -11.68
CA ASP A 90 -9.74 -11.71 -11.20
C ASP A 90 -8.95 -10.54 -11.83
N VAL A 91 -9.53 -9.34 -11.76
CA VAL A 91 -8.99 -8.13 -12.41
C VAL A 91 -7.87 -7.46 -11.61
N ALA A 92 -7.46 -8.06 -10.49
CA ALA A 92 -6.35 -7.64 -9.67
C ALA A 92 -5.38 -8.82 -9.57
N PRO A 93 -4.11 -8.69 -10.00
CA PRO A 93 -3.19 -9.82 -10.00
C PRO A 93 -2.64 -10.15 -8.60
N LEU A 94 -2.14 -11.38 -8.41
CA LEU A 94 -1.38 -11.81 -7.22
C LEU A 94 -0.07 -11.05 -7.08
N GLN A 95 0.30 -10.71 -5.83
CA GLN A 95 1.46 -9.89 -5.52
C GLN A 95 2.39 -10.39 -4.45
N ILE A 96 3.62 -9.91 -4.55
CA ILE A 96 4.69 -10.15 -3.60
C ILE A 96 5.19 -8.81 -3.08
N VAL A 97 5.08 -8.60 -1.77
CA VAL A 97 5.46 -7.37 -1.07
C VAL A 97 6.57 -7.69 -0.07
N PRO A 98 7.83 -7.38 -0.39
CA PRO A 98 8.93 -7.55 0.55
C PRO A 98 9.07 -6.34 1.47
N ALA A 99 9.58 -6.60 2.67
CA ALA A 99 9.99 -5.56 3.60
C ALA A 99 11.23 -5.98 4.39
N ALA A 100 12.05 -5.00 4.79
CA ALA A 100 13.24 -5.23 5.59
C ALA A 100 13.46 -4.08 6.58
N TYR A 101 13.91 -4.41 7.78
CA TYR A 101 14.08 -3.48 8.88
C TYR A 101 15.33 -3.81 9.66
N TYR A 102 16.04 -2.77 10.08
CA TYR A 102 17.18 -2.88 10.97
C TYR A 102 17.10 -1.79 12.03
N ILE A 103 17.24 -2.17 13.30
CA ILE A 103 17.29 -1.25 14.43
C ILE A 103 18.62 -1.47 15.15
N ARG A 104 19.28 -0.39 15.57
CA ARG A 104 20.48 -0.45 16.41
C ARG A 104 20.44 0.64 17.48
N PRO A 105 20.30 0.25 18.76
CA PRO A 105 20.54 1.14 19.88
C PRO A 105 21.98 1.66 19.87
N ILE A 106 22.15 2.94 20.18
CA ILE A 106 23.47 3.59 20.35
C ILE A 106 23.82 3.61 21.84
N ASN A 107 22.84 3.97 22.67
CA ASN A 107 22.87 4.01 24.13
C ASN A 107 21.43 4.09 24.66
N ASP A 108 21.27 4.24 25.98
CA ASP A 108 19.96 4.30 26.65
C ASP A 108 19.06 5.47 26.18
N GLN A 109 19.64 6.48 25.52
CA GLN A 109 18.93 7.67 25.05
C GLN A 109 18.73 7.73 23.54
N TRP A 110 19.51 7.01 22.74
CA TRP A 110 19.51 7.14 21.28
C TRP A 110 19.51 5.80 20.58
N ALA A 111 18.71 5.70 19.52
CA ALA A 111 18.72 4.59 18.57
C ALA A 111 18.65 5.12 17.14
N TRP A 112 19.16 4.33 16.19
CA TRP A 112 18.93 4.57 14.77
C TRP A 112 18.42 3.30 14.10
N GLY A 113 17.78 3.47 12.96
CA GLY A 113 17.27 2.35 12.19
C GLY A 113 17.15 2.66 10.71
N LEU A 114 16.99 1.61 9.92
CA LEU A 114 16.75 1.67 8.50
C LEU A 114 15.60 0.73 8.16
N ALA A 115 14.62 1.23 7.43
CA ALA A 115 13.49 0.46 6.94
C ALA A 115 13.42 0.53 5.42
N MET A 116 12.99 -0.55 4.79
CA MET A 116 12.69 -0.64 3.37
C MET A 116 11.38 -1.40 3.20
N PHE A 117 10.36 -0.75 2.67
CA PHE A 117 9.01 -1.29 2.53
C PHE A 117 8.23 -0.45 1.50
N THR A 118 6.97 -0.80 1.24
CA THR A 118 6.07 0.05 0.44
C THR A 118 4.91 0.52 1.31
N THR A 119 4.44 1.74 1.08
CA THR A 119 3.24 2.31 1.73
C THR A 119 2.07 2.43 0.77
N TYR A 120 2.32 2.42 -0.54
CA TYR A 120 1.31 2.64 -1.56
C TYR A 120 1.64 1.88 -2.85
N GLY A 121 0.57 1.45 -3.50
CA GLY A 121 0.56 0.93 -4.85
C GLY A 121 -0.67 0.08 -5.12
N VAL A 122 -0.82 -0.25 -6.39
CA VAL A 122 -2.01 -0.90 -6.94
C VAL A 122 -1.61 -1.56 -8.25
N ALA A 123 -2.26 -2.67 -8.61
CA ALA A 123 -2.51 -2.89 -10.03
C ALA A 123 -3.88 -3.50 -10.30
N THR A 124 -4.35 -3.17 -11.49
CA THR A 124 -5.49 -3.81 -12.12
C THR A 124 -5.08 -4.26 -13.51
N ASP A 125 -5.56 -5.43 -13.91
CA ASP A 125 -5.34 -6.02 -15.22
C ASP A 125 -6.71 -6.53 -15.72
N TYR A 126 -7.27 -5.81 -16.69
CA TYR A 126 -8.55 -6.17 -17.29
C TYR A 126 -8.32 -6.78 -18.67
N PRO A 127 -9.16 -7.73 -19.12
CA PRO A 127 -9.10 -8.23 -20.49
C PRO A 127 -9.20 -7.08 -21.50
N ASN A 128 -8.38 -7.13 -22.56
CA ASN A 128 -8.19 -5.99 -23.47
C ASN A 128 -9.44 -5.67 -24.30
N GLU A 129 -10.29 -6.65 -24.55
CA GLU A 129 -11.46 -6.58 -25.43
C GLU A 129 -12.77 -6.18 -24.74
N ILE A 130 -12.74 -5.83 -23.45
CA ILE A 130 -13.95 -5.41 -22.72
C ILE A 130 -14.57 -4.15 -23.33
N TYR A 131 -15.89 -4.00 -23.19
CA TYR A 131 -16.60 -2.84 -23.71
C TYR A 131 -16.09 -1.54 -23.08
N ALA A 132 -15.82 -1.55 -21.78
CA ALA A 132 -15.29 -0.41 -21.02
C ALA A 132 -13.76 -0.23 -21.13
N GLY A 133 -13.13 -0.69 -22.23
CA GLY A 133 -11.68 -0.65 -22.41
C GLY A 133 -11.07 0.76 -22.39
N ASP A 134 -11.86 1.82 -22.61
CA ASP A 134 -11.42 3.21 -22.52
C ASP A 134 -11.34 3.72 -21.07
N LEU A 135 -12.03 3.05 -20.15
CA LEU A 135 -12.07 3.34 -18.71
C LEU A 135 -11.15 2.41 -17.91
N ALA A 136 -10.99 1.17 -18.36
CA ALA A 136 -10.25 0.10 -17.71
C ALA A 136 -9.15 -0.49 -18.60
N GLY A 137 -8.36 -1.40 -18.06
CA GLY A 137 -7.17 -1.96 -18.69
C GLY A 137 -6.06 -2.08 -17.65
N ASP A 138 -4.80 -2.05 -18.10
CA ASP A 138 -3.66 -2.02 -17.20
C ASP A 138 -3.62 -0.71 -16.40
N THR A 139 -3.61 -0.80 -15.08
CA THR A 139 -3.21 0.32 -14.21
C THR A 139 -2.21 -0.24 -13.22
N SER A 140 -1.06 0.40 -13.03
CA SER A 140 -0.17 0.06 -11.93
C SER A 140 0.55 1.28 -11.37
N LEU A 141 0.64 1.30 -10.05
CA LEU A 141 1.53 2.19 -9.29
C LEU A 141 2.33 1.30 -8.34
N MET A 142 3.64 1.35 -8.48
CA MET A 142 4.56 0.65 -7.60
C MET A 142 5.41 1.67 -6.88
N SER A 143 5.62 1.49 -5.59
CA SER A 143 6.54 2.30 -4.82
C SER A 143 7.43 1.47 -3.91
N VAL A 144 8.61 2.00 -3.60
CA VAL A 144 9.52 1.49 -2.58
C VAL A 144 10.00 2.68 -1.79
N ASN A 145 9.86 2.59 -0.47
CA ASN A 145 10.31 3.58 0.49
C ASN A 145 11.56 3.06 1.21
N LEU A 146 12.65 3.82 1.12
CA LEU A 146 13.82 3.66 1.99
C LEU A 146 13.77 4.73 3.09
N ASN A 147 13.71 4.28 4.34
CA ASN A 147 13.41 5.13 5.48
C ASN A 147 14.48 5.01 6.59
N PRO A 148 15.53 5.87 6.57
CA PRO A 148 16.41 6.04 7.72
C PRO A 148 15.69 6.78 8.85
N ASN A 149 15.86 6.29 10.08
CA ASN A 149 15.20 6.79 11.28
C ASN A 149 16.19 7.02 12.42
N ILE A 150 15.85 7.96 13.30
CA ILE A 150 16.49 8.19 14.60
C ILE A 150 15.41 8.25 15.68
N ALA A 151 15.75 7.82 16.89
CA ALA A 151 14.90 7.96 18.07
C ALA A 151 15.67 8.47 19.27
N TYR A 152 14.96 9.19 20.13
CA TYR A 152 15.47 9.80 21.34
C TYR A 152 14.52 9.52 22.51
N ARG A 153 15.05 8.95 23.60
CA ARG A 153 14.33 8.77 24.86
C ARG A 153 14.44 10.06 25.68
N VAL A 154 13.33 10.78 25.80
CA VAL A 154 13.24 12.07 26.48
C VAL A 154 13.29 11.88 28.00
N ASN A 155 12.56 10.90 28.51
CA ASN A 155 12.55 10.49 29.91
C ASN A 155 12.16 9.00 30.02
N GLN A 156 11.84 8.53 31.23
CA GLN A 156 11.51 7.11 31.47
C GLN A 156 10.22 6.67 30.76
N GLU A 157 9.30 7.59 30.49
CA GLU A 157 7.97 7.30 29.92
C GLU A 157 7.88 7.67 28.44
N LEU A 158 8.57 8.74 28.00
CA LEU A 158 8.41 9.31 26.67
C LEU A 158 9.64 9.12 25.79
N SER A 159 9.41 8.53 24.62
CA SER A 159 10.36 8.48 23.51
C SER A 159 9.78 9.16 22.27
N LEU A 160 10.64 9.81 21.49
CA LEU A 160 10.29 10.46 20.23
C LEU A 160 11.15 9.89 19.10
N GLY A 161 10.62 9.92 17.89
CA GLY A 161 11.33 9.44 16.71
C GLY A 161 11.07 10.30 15.49
N PHE A 162 12.02 10.30 14.57
CA PHE A 162 11.95 11.00 13.29
C PHE A 162 12.60 10.15 12.20
N GLY A 163 12.02 10.16 11.01
CA GLY A 163 12.55 9.51 9.83
C GLY A 163 12.36 10.33 8.56
N LEU A 164 13.18 10.01 7.56
CA LEU A 164 13.07 10.55 6.21
C LEU A 164 12.64 9.44 5.27
N ASP A 165 11.73 9.72 4.35
CA ASP A 165 11.27 8.75 3.35
C ASP A 165 11.86 9.09 1.99
N LEU A 166 12.62 8.15 1.43
CA LEU A 166 13.11 8.21 0.06
C LEU A 166 12.26 7.27 -0.78
N VAL A 167 11.28 7.84 -1.50
CA VAL A 167 10.29 7.07 -2.25
C VAL A 167 10.69 7.00 -3.71
N ALA A 168 10.95 5.80 -4.21
CA ALA A 168 11.04 5.52 -5.64
C ALA A 168 9.70 4.98 -6.12
N ALA A 169 9.17 5.52 -7.21
CA ALA A 169 7.89 5.10 -7.75
C ALA A 169 7.93 4.91 -9.26
N LYS A 170 7.13 3.94 -9.73
CA LYS A 170 6.89 3.65 -11.14
C LYS A 170 5.40 3.55 -11.37
N ALA A 171 4.90 4.23 -12.39
CA ALA A 171 3.50 4.18 -12.78
C ALA A 171 3.37 3.73 -14.24
N LYS A 172 2.38 2.89 -14.52
CA LYS A 172 1.97 2.48 -15.87
C LYS A 172 0.45 2.55 -15.98
N LEU A 173 -0.04 3.02 -17.12
CA LEU A 173 -1.44 3.00 -17.49
C LEU A 173 -1.56 2.60 -18.95
N THR A 174 -2.44 1.66 -19.28
CA THR A 174 -2.84 1.33 -20.66
C THR A 174 -4.36 1.27 -20.71
N ARG A 175 -4.96 1.87 -21.74
CA ARG A 175 -6.39 1.73 -22.06
C ARG A 175 -6.55 1.24 -23.49
N HIS A 176 -7.64 0.54 -23.75
CA HIS A 176 -7.97 -0.04 -25.05
C HIS A 176 -9.18 0.67 -25.67
N LYS A 177 -9.43 0.44 -26.96
CA LYS A 177 -10.57 1.07 -27.65
C LYS A 177 -11.91 0.57 -27.11
N GLY A 178 -12.01 -0.71 -26.74
CA GLY A 178 -13.25 -1.32 -26.25
C GLY A 178 -14.44 -1.04 -27.17
N GLY A 179 -15.56 -0.60 -26.58
CA GLY A 179 -16.78 -0.20 -27.28
C GLY A 179 -16.62 1.04 -28.18
N LEU A 180 -15.50 1.77 -28.09
CA LEU A 180 -15.21 2.92 -28.95
C LEU A 180 -14.70 2.54 -30.33
N ALA A 181 -14.25 1.29 -30.55
CA ALA A 181 -13.62 0.87 -31.81
C ALA A 181 -14.44 1.24 -33.08
N PRO A 182 -15.78 1.05 -33.12
CA PRO A 182 -16.58 1.46 -34.28
C PRO A 182 -16.60 2.97 -34.55
N PHE A 183 -16.37 3.79 -33.51
CA PHE A 183 -16.44 5.25 -33.57
C PHE A 183 -15.08 5.91 -33.88
N MET A 184 -13.99 5.14 -33.81
CA MET A 184 -12.61 5.63 -34.00
C MET A 184 -11.99 5.18 -35.33
N GLY A 185 -12.82 5.08 -36.37
CA GLY A 185 -12.36 4.64 -37.70
C GLY A 185 -12.24 3.13 -37.86
N GLY A 186 -12.74 2.34 -36.90
CA GLY A 186 -12.65 0.88 -36.88
C GLY A 186 -11.49 0.36 -36.02
N GLY A 187 -11.06 -0.87 -36.29
CA GLY A 187 -10.08 -1.60 -35.49
C GLY A 187 -10.75 -2.62 -34.57
N ASN A 188 -9.95 -3.26 -33.72
CA ASN A 188 -10.42 -4.24 -32.74
C ASN A 188 -10.64 -3.58 -31.38
N PRO A 189 -11.60 -4.06 -30.57
CA PRO A 189 -11.78 -3.59 -29.18
C PRO A 189 -10.49 -3.66 -28.35
N SER A 190 -9.62 -4.64 -28.61
CA SER A 190 -8.34 -4.85 -27.92
C SER A 190 -7.21 -3.92 -28.37
N ASP A 191 -7.38 -3.13 -29.43
CA ASP A 191 -6.36 -2.18 -29.87
C ASP A 191 -6.12 -1.12 -28.79
N ASN A 192 -4.86 -0.72 -28.56
CA ASN A 192 -4.52 0.29 -27.57
C ASN A 192 -5.09 1.65 -27.97
N LEU A 193 -5.70 2.34 -26.99
CA LEU A 193 -6.25 3.69 -27.11
C LEU A 193 -5.23 4.72 -26.63
N ILE A 194 -4.77 4.57 -25.38
CA ILE A 194 -3.76 5.42 -24.75
C ILE A 194 -2.85 4.60 -23.85
N GLY A 195 -1.66 5.12 -23.61
CA GLY A 195 -0.72 4.57 -22.65
C GLY A 195 0.05 5.66 -21.93
N MET A 196 0.52 5.37 -20.73
CA MET A 196 1.41 6.25 -19.99
C MET A 196 2.38 5.43 -19.15
N THR A 197 3.64 5.87 -19.09
CA THR A 197 4.66 5.28 -18.21
C THR A 197 5.54 6.37 -17.64
N GLY A 198 5.98 6.19 -16.39
CA GLY A 198 6.88 7.13 -15.74
C GLY A 198 7.55 6.53 -14.51
N GLU A 199 8.71 7.07 -14.18
CA GLU A 199 9.45 6.77 -12.94
C GLU A 199 9.82 8.09 -12.25
N THR A 200 9.80 8.12 -10.92
CA THR A 200 10.17 9.30 -10.14
C THR A 200 10.81 8.92 -8.81
N LEU A 201 11.56 9.87 -8.25
CA LEU A 201 11.99 9.87 -6.85
C LEU A 201 11.27 11.01 -6.12
N ALA A 202 10.90 10.77 -4.87
CA ALA A 202 10.25 11.77 -4.03
C ALA A 202 10.75 11.66 -2.58
N LEU A 203 10.52 12.73 -1.83
CA LEU A 203 10.88 12.84 -0.43
C LEU A 203 9.63 12.96 0.44
N GLY A 204 9.64 12.26 1.56
CA GLY A 204 8.70 12.39 2.66
C GLY A 204 9.44 12.37 4.00
N TRP A 205 8.67 12.37 5.07
CA TRP A 205 9.18 12.24 6.43
C TRP A 205 8.12 11.63 7.34
N ASN A 206 8.56 11.08 8.45
CA ASN A 206 7.68 10.53 9.47
C ASN A 206 8.17 10.91 10.87
N ILE A 207 7.23 11.00 11.80
CA ILE A 207 7.51 11.21 13.23
C ILE A 207 6.77 10.14 14.03
N GLY A 208 7.28 9.93 15.24
CA GLY A 208 6.68 9.00 16.18
C GLY A 208 6.82 9.49 17.60
N ALA A 209 5.87 9.09 18.44
CA ALA A 209 5.94 9.21 19.88
C ALA A 209 5.54 7.88 20.50
N LEU A 210 6.21 7.49 21.58
CA LEU A 210 5.85 6.33 22.38
C LEU A 210 5.81 6.77 23.84
N TYR A 211 4.69 6.49 24.50
CA TYR A 211 4.46 6.76 25.91
C TYR A 211 4.26 5.44 26.67
N GLU A 212 5.25 5.06 27.47
CA GLU A 212 5.26 3.90 28.35
C GLU A 212 4.63 4.31 29.69
N LEU A 213 3.42 3.84 29.99
CA LEU A 213 2.78 4.06 31.30
C LEU A 213 3.49 3.24 32.38
N ASP A 214 3.87 2.03 32.01
CA ASP A 214 4.71 1.09 32.75
C ASP A 214 5.30 0.06 31.76
N GLU A 215 6.03 -0.95 32.27
CA GLU A 215 6.66 -1.98 31.43
C GLU A 215 5.66 -2.83 30.62
N GLN A 216 4.39 -2.86 31.03
CA GLN A 216 3.33 -3.69 30.47
C GLN A 216 2.36 -2.90 29.58
N ASN A 217 2.29 -1.58 29.74
CA ASN A 217 1.28 -0.73 29.12
C ASN A 217 1.91 0.45 28.40
N ARG A 218 1.60 0.60 27.10
CA ARG A 218 2.14 1.71 26.30
C ARG A 218 1.18 2.17 25.21
N ILE A 219 1.30 3.43 24.87
CA ILE A 219 0.55 4.10 23.80
C ILE A 219 1.55 4.64 22.79
N GLY A 220 1.31 4.37 21.51
CA GLY A 220 2.13 4.81 20.40
C GLY A 220 1.37 5.74 19.47
N PHE A 221 2.04 6.78 18.99
CA PHE A 221 1.54 7.63 17.92
C PHE A 221 2.56 7.63 16.77
N GLY A 222 2.08 7.41 15.56
CA GLY A 222 2.88 7.53 14.33
C GLY A 222 2.22 8.52 13.38
N TYR A 223 3.04 9.32 12.69
CA TYR A 223 2.60 10.16 11.58
C TYR A 223 3.57 10.03 10.42
N ARG A 224 3.06 9.80 9.22
CA ARG A 224 3.81 9.78 7.96
C ARG A 224 3.25 10.84 7.04
N SER A 225 4.14 11.71 6.56
CA SER A 225 3.77 12.85 5.72
C SER A 225 3.26 12.41 4.37
N ARG A 226 2.47 13.27 3.74
CA ARG A 226 2.16 13.20 2.32
C ARG A 226 3.44 13.22 1.48
N VAL A 227 3.46 12.46 0.38
CA VAL A 227 4.56 12.46 -0.60
C VAL A 227 4.03 12.83 -1.98
N LYS A 228 4.66 13.81 -2.63
CA LYS A 228 4.29 14.23 -3.99
C LYS A 228 5.19 13.54 -5.02
N LEU A 229 4.60 12.68 -5.83
CA LEU A 229 5.27 12.02 -6.96
C LEU A 229 5.10 12.90 -8.21
N ASN A 230 6.22 13.38 -8.78
CA ASN A 230 6.22 14.19 -10.00
C ASN A 230 6.90 13.41 -11.13
N PHE A 231 6.11 12.82 -12.02
CA PHE A 231 6.60 12.10 -13.20
C PHE A 231 6.89 13.07 -14.34
N ASP A 232 7.96 13.86 -14.21
CA ASP A 232 8.27 14.96 -15.15
C ASP A 232 8.84 14.48 -16.50
N ASP A 233 9.49 13.32 -16.50
CA ASP A 233 10.15 12.70 -17.66
C ASP A 233 9.37 11.46 -18.18
N GLY A 234 8.05 11.43 -17.99
CA GLY A 234 7.21 10.32 -18.44
C GLY A 234 6.96 10.33 -19.96
N GLU A 235 6.38 9.24 -20.45
CA GLU A 235 5.92 9.08 -21.83
C GLU A 235 4.41 8.91 -21.87
N PHE A 236 3.74 9.62 -22.77
CA PHE A 236 2.34 9.42 -23.11
C PHE A 236 2.23 8.89 -24.54
N SER A 237 1.62 7.72 -24.68
CA SER A 237 1.34 7.06 -25.96
C SER A 237 -0.09 7.36 -26.37
N SER A 238 -0.28 8.09 -27.46
CA SER A 238 -1.58 8.37 -28.05
C SER A 238 -2.00 7.32 -29.08
N TYR A 239 -1.09 6.46 -29.56
CA TYR A 239 -1.37 5.50 -30.63
C TYR A 239 -2.05 6.18 -31.84
N ASP A 240 -3.26 5.77 -32.21
CA ASP A 240 -4.10 6.37 -33.27
C ASP A 240 -5.28 7.20 -32.71
N SER A 241 -5.33 7.44 -31.39
CA SER A 241 -6.45 8.17 -30.75
C SER A 241 -6.56 9.65 -31.16
N GLY A 242 -5.48 10.22 -31.70
CA GLY A 242 -5.42 11.62 -32.08
C GLY A 242 -5.51 12.59 -30.90
N ILE A 243 -5.23 12.15 -29.67
CA ILE A 243 -5.18 12.98 -28.46
C ILE A 243 -3.91 13.85 -28.45
N ALA A 244 -2.79 13.28 -28.91
CA ALA A 244 -1.52 13.98 -29.08
C ALA A 244 -1.16 14.19 -30.57
N THR A 245 -0.22 15.10 -30.83
CA THR A 245 0.28 15.40 -32.19
C THR A 245 1.09 14.26 -32.82
N SER A 246 1.55 13.31 -32.01
CA SER A 246 2.36 12.15 -32.41
C SER A 246 1.92 10.91 -31.63
N ALA A 247 2.27 9.73 -32.13
CA ALA A 247 1.92 8.46 -31.48
C ALA A 247 2.49 8.34 -30.05
N VAL A 248 3.64 8.97 -29.78
CA VAL A 248 4.26 9.09 -28.45
C VAL A 248 4.76 10.51 -28.26
N VAL A 249 4.51 11.09 -27.09
CA VAL A 249 4.94 12.43 -26.68
C VAL A 249 5.42 12.42 -25.22
N PRO A 250 6.21 13.41 -24.78
CA PRO A 250 6.51 13.56 -23.35
C PRO A 250 5.20 13.73 -22.56
N GLY A 251 5.06 13.01 -21.45
CA GLY A 251 3.87 13.06 -20.60
C GLY A 251 4.25 13.34 -19.15
N GLN A 252 3.57 14.29 -18.52
CA GLN A 252 3.77 14.65 -17.12
C GLN A 252 2.56 14.27 -16.29
N LEU A 253 2.78 13.58 -15.16
CA LEU A 253 1.74 13.23 -14.20
C LEU A 253 2.19 13.59 -12.79
N LYS A 254 1.26 14.08 -11.97
CA LYS A 254 1.47 14.26 -10.54
C LYS A 254 0.52 13.35 -9.77
N ILE A 255 1.06 12.62 -8.80
CA ILE A 255 0.27 11.78 -7.88
C ILE A 255 0.65 12.19 -6.46
N GLU A 256 -0.34 12.48 -5.62
CA GLU A 256 -0.12 12.67 -4.17
C GLU A 256 -0.36 11.33 -3.46
N LEU A 257 0.65 10.85 -2.74
CA LEU A 257 0.51 9.74 -1.79
C LEU A 257 0.04 10.34 -0.45
N PRO A 258 -1.15 9.98 0.06
CA PRO A 258 -1.72 10.59 1.26
C PRO A 258 -0.83 10.54 2.51
N ALA A 259 -1.13 11.42 3.46
CA ALA A 259 -0.56 11.33 4.80
C ALA A 259 -1.30 10.25 5.61
N ILE A 260 -0.62 9.64 6.57
CA ILE A 260 -1.19 8.63 7.47
C ILE A 260 -0.85 9.03 8.91
N TRP A 261 -1.82 8.93 9.81
CA TRP A 261 -1.53 8.95 11.23
C TRP A 261 -2.19 7.78 11.94
N GLU A 262 -1.55 7.29 13.00
CA GLU A 262 -1.99 6.11 13.74
C GLU A 262 -1.79 6.32 15.23
N LEU A 263 -2.82 5.99 16.01
CA LEU A 263 -2.77 5.87 17.46
C LEU A 263 -2.96 4.40 17.84
N SER A 264 -2.06 3.87 18.64
CA SER A 264 -2.04 2.46 19.03
C SER A 264 -1.91 2.30 20.53
N GLY A 265 -2.56 1.27 21.07
CA GLY A 265 -2.37 0.82 22.44
C GLY A 265 -1.86 -0.61 22.50
N PHE A 266 -1.00 -0.89 23.48
CA PHE A 266 -0.55 -2.23 23.84
C PHE A 266 -0.66 -2.41 25.35
N HIS A 267 -1.26 -3.51 25.77
CA HIS A 267 -1.45 -3.86 27.18
C HIS A 267 -1.15 -5.34 27.40
N GLN A 268 -0.08 -5.64 28.12
CA GLN A 268 0.22 -6.97 28.64
C GLN A 268 -0.67 -7.22 29.87
N LEU A 269 -1.61 -8.16 29.76
CA LEU A 269 -2.60 -8.44 30.81
C LEU A 269 -2.07 -9.40 31.87
N ASN A 270 -1.19 -10.33 31.46
CA ASN A 270 -0.47 -11.29 32.29
C ASN A 270 0.66 -11.91 31.46
N ASP A 271 1.42 -12.87 32.00
CA ASP A 271 2.56 -13.50 31.31
C ASP A 271 2.23 -14.18 29.97
N GLN A 272 0.95 -14.50 29.72
CA GLN A 272 0.52 -15.19 28.51
C GLN A 272 -0.27 -14.31 27.54
N TRP A 273 -1.01 -13.32 28.02
CA TRP A 273 -1.95 -12.56 27.21
C TRP A 273 -1.56 -11.09 27.10
N ALA A 274 -1.51 -10.61 25.86
CA ALA A 274 -1.49 -9.19 25.54
C ALA A 274 -2.66 -8.85 24.62
N VAL A 275 -3.16 -7.62 24.74
CA VAL A 275 -4.17 -7.05 23.84
C VAL A 275 -3.64 -5.76 23.24
N HIS A 276 -4.04 -5.51 22.00
CA HIS A 276 -3.60 -4.35 21.25
C HIS A 276 -4.71 -3.86 20.33
N TYR A 277 -4.66 -2.57 20.03
CA TYR A 277 -5.64 -1.90 19.18
C TYR A 277 -4.99 -0.71 18.48
N SER A 278 -5.52 -0.36 17.31
CA SER A 278 -5.15 0.86 16.60
C SER A 278 -6.37 1.56 16.02
N TYR A 279 -6.28 2.89 15.96
CA TYR A 279 -7.03 3.71 15.02
C TYR A 279 -6.02 4.38 14.08
N GLN A 280 -6.18 4.15 12.78
CA GLN A 280 -5.39 4.80 11.74
C GLN A 280 -6.32 5.66 10.88
N GLN A 281 -5.90 6.86 10.53
CA GLN A 281 -6.57 7.69 9.55
C GLN A 281 -5.63 8.00 8.39
N THR A 282 -6.17 7.99 7.18
CA THR A 282 -5.46 8.32 5.95
C THR A 282 -6.11 9.50 5.25
N ASP A 283 -5.32 10.53 4.94
CA ASP A 283 -5.78 11.83 4.40
C ASP A 283 -5.98 11.77 2.87
N TRP A 284 -6.86 10.87 2.45
CA TRP A 284 -7.20 10.53 1.07
C TRP A 284 -7.83 11.67 0.28
N SER A 285 -8.38 12.70 0.94
CA SER A 285 -8.88 13.93 0.29
C SER A 285 -7.82 14.65 -0.57
N SER A 286 -6.54 14.32 -0.38
CA SER A 286 -5.44 14.80 -1.21
C SER A 286 -5.38 14.21 -2.62
N PHE A 287 -6.07 13.10 -2.87
CA PHE A 287 -6.13 12.42 -4.15
C PHE A 287 -7.42 12.79 -4.89
N GLU A 288 -7.37 13.88 -5.67
CA GLU A 288 -8.56 14.47 -6.35
C GLU A 288 -8.68 14.09 -7.83
N GLU A 289 -7.57 13.85 -8.52
CA GLU A 289 -7.54 13.51 -9.93
C GLU A 289 -6.20 12.90 -10.37
N LEU A 290 -6.26 12.18 -11.49
CA LEU A 290 -5.12 11.73 -12.27
C LEU A 290 -5.11 12.50 -13.59
N THR A 291 -4.26 13.51 -13.69
CA THR A 291 -4.15 14.36 -14.88
C THR A 291 -2.77 14.24 -15.53
N ALA A 292 -2.74 13.66 -16.72
CA ALA A 292 -1.55 13.62 -17.57
C ALA A 292 -1.53 14.82 -18.52
N THR A 293 -0.41 15.53 -18.59
CA THR A 293 -0.26 16.76 -19.39
C THR A 293 0.92 16.68 -20.35
N SER A 294 0.81 17.39 -21.46
CA SER A 294 1.89 17.59 -22.43
C SER A 294 1.59 18.80 -23.31
N SER A 295 2.61 19.57 -23.65
CA SER A 295 2.49 20.64 -24.66
C SER A 295 2.08 20.13 -26.05
N GLN A 296 2.23 18.83 -26.31
CA GLN A 296 1.88 18.16 -27.56
C GLN A 296 0.51 17.48 -27.53
N CYS A 297 -0.23 17.58 -26.43
CA CYS A 297 -1.61 17.11 -26.33
C CYS A 297 -2.60 18.24 -26.62
N LYS A 298 -3.79 17.88 -27.12
CA LYS A 298 -4.88 18.85 -27.35
C LYS A 298 -5.17 19.63 -26.07
N ASN A 299 -5.10 20.96 -26.15
CA ASN A 299 -5.28 21.87 -25.00
C ASN A 299 -4.31 21.66 -23.82
N GLY A 300 -3.20 20.95 -24.02
CA GLY A 300 -2.22 20.69 -22.96
C GLY A 300 -2.50 19.46 -22.09
N THR A 301 -3.65 18.80 -22.25
CA THR A 301 -4.07 17.67 -21.41
C THR A 301 -4.18 16.40 -22.26
N CYS A 302 -3.48 15.35 -21.85
CA CYS A 302 -3.45 14.06 -22.54
C CYS A 302 -4.48 13.07 -21.98
N PHE A 303 -4.66 13.09 -20.66
CA PHE A 303 -5.59 12.23 -19.94
C PHE A 303 -6.02 12.93 -18.67
N GLN A 304 -7.28 12.79 -18.29
CA GLN A 304 -7.79 13.28 -17.01
C GLN A 304 -8.83 12.30 -16.50
N LYS A 305 -8.65 11.86 -15.25
CA LYS A 305 -9.65 11.10 -14.51
C LYS A 305 -9.84 11.75 -13.16
N ILE A 306 -11.06 12.16 -12.85
CA ILE A 306 -11.41 12.77 -11.57
C ILE A 306 -11.60 11.63 -10.56
N GLU A 307 -10.88 11.69 -9.45
CA GLU A 307 -10.86 10.68 -8.39
C GLU A 307 -11.35 11.39 -7.11
N GLN A 308 -12.62 11.23 -6.72
CA GLN A 308 -13.15 11.94 -5.55
C GLN A 308 -12.99 11.10 -4.28
N TYR A 309 -11.79 11.14 -3.69
CA TYR A 309 -11.49 10.45 -2.44
C TYR A 309 -11.79 11.32 -1.22
N GLN A 310 -12.07 10.66 -0.10
CA GLN A 310 -12.39 11.22 1.21
C GLN A 310 -11.49 10.56 2.25
N ASP A 311 -11.11 11.34 3.27
CA ASP A 311 -10.34 10.83 4.39
C ASP A 311 -11.10 9.67 5.05
N ASN A 312 -10.38 8.61 5.41
CA ASN A 312 -10.98 7.38 5.91
C ASN A 312 -10.33 6.92 7.22
N GLY A 313 -11.06 6.14 8.00
CA GLY A 313 -10.57 5.48 9.22
C GLY A 313 -10.40 3.97 9.05
N ARG A 314 -9.37 3.43 9.71
CA ARG A 314 -9.18 2.00 9.93
C ARG A 314 -9.12 1.71 11.43
N TRP A 315 -9.98 0.81 11.87
CA TRP A 315 -10.07 0.34 13.25
C TRP A 315 -9.54 -1.08 13.33
N SER A 316 -8.69 -1.38 14.30
CA SER A 316 -8.19 -2.75 14.50
C SER A 316 -8.06 -3.10 15.97
N VAL A 317 -8.28 -4.38 16.27
CA VAL A 317 -8.11 -4.96 17.59
C VAL A 317 -7.55 -6.37 17.45
N GLY A 318 -6.66 -6.75 18.35
CA GLY A 318 -6.07 -8.06 18.35
C GLY A 318 -5.59 -8.50 19.72
N ALA A 319 -5.20 -9.77 19.76
CA ALA A 319 -4.62 -10.39 20.93
C ALA A 319 -3.39 -11.20 20.55
N THR A 320 -2.49 -11.32 21.52
CA THR A 320 -1.30 -12.17 21.45
C THR A 320 -1.30 -13.10 22.65
N TYR A 321 -1.13 -14.40 22.37
CA TYR A 321 -1.10 -15.46 23.36
C TYR A 321 0.24 -16.20 23.32
N THR A 322 1.05 -16.01 24.35
CA THR A 322 2.32 -16.70 24.56
C THR A 322 2.05 -18.09 25.14
N LEU A 323 1.99 -19.10 24.26
CA LEU A 323 1.68 -20.48 24.65
C LEU A 323 2.81 -21.08 25.50
N ASN A 324 4.06 -20.84 25.09
CA ASN A 324 5.28 -21.24 25.79
C ASN A 324 6.48 -20.47 25.21
N THR A 325 7.70 -20.83 25.63
CA THR A 325 8.95 -20.20 25.14
C THR A 325 9.21 -20.38 23.64
N THR A 326 8.50 -21.30 22.98
CA THR A 326 8.70 -21.65 21.57
C THR A 326 7.61 -21.10 20.68
N TRP A 327 6.36 -21.01 21.16
CA TRP A 327 5.20 -20.64 20.36
C TRP A 327 4.47 -19.43 20.93
N THR A 328 4.26 -18.43 20.07
CA THR A 328 3.36 -17.30 20.31
C THR A 328 2.30 -17.28 19.24
N LEU A 329 1.04 -17.12 19.62
CA LEU A 329 -0.11 -17.11 18.71
C LEU A 329 -0.72 -15.71 18.66
N ARG A 330 -1.26 -15.32 17.52
CA ARG A 330 -1.91 -14.02 17.29
C ARG A 330 -3.23 -14.22 16.56
N ALA A 331 -4.19 -13.37 16.89
CA ALA A 331 -5.42 -13.20 16.14
C ALA A 331 -5.84 -11.74 16.18
N GLY A 332 -6.49 -11.27 15.12
CA GLY A 332 -6.97 -9.90 15.06
C GLY A 332 -8.10 -9.70 14.07
N LEU A 333 -8.82 -8.60 14.27
CA LEU A 333 -9.89 -8.11 13.42
C LEU A 333 -9.60 -6.65 13.06
N ALA A 334 -9.93 -6.26 11.84
CA ALA A 334 -9.93 -4.86 11.46
C ALA A 334 -11.12 -4.52 10.56
N PHE A 335 -11.51 -3.25 10.59
CA PHE A 335 -12.48 -2.65 9.69
C PHE A 335 -11.83 -1.43 9.03
N ASP A 336 -11.83 -1.41 7.71
CA ASP A 336 -11.29 -0.34 6.87
C ASP A 336 -12.45 0.33 6.15
N GLU A 337 -12.63 1.63 6.38
CA GLU A 337 -13.68 2.43 5.73
C GLU A 337 -13.29 2.72 4.28
N GLN A 338 -14.23 2.66 3.35
CA GLN A 338 -14.01 3.06 1.96
C GLN A 338 -13.44 4.50 1.88
N ALA A 339 -12.38 4.70 1.10
CA ALA A 339 -11.75 6.01 0.92
C ALA A 339 -12.28 6.75 -0.30
N GLY A 340 -12.52 6.05 -1.41
CA GLY A 340 -12.94 6.69 -2.66
C GLY A 340 -14.20 6.07 -3.24
N LYS A 341 -14.90 6.82 -4.10
CA LYS A 341 -15.94 6.20 -4.95
C LYS A 341 -15.32 5.07 -5.76
N ALA A 342 -15.98 3.92 -5.79
CA ALA A 342 -15.54 2.79 -6.59
C ALA A 342 -15.46 3.17 -8.08
N THR A 343 -14.35 2.82 -8.72
CA THR A 343 -14.16 2.90 -10.18
C THR A 343 -13.61 1.57 -10.69
N LEU A 344 -13.66 1.33 -12.00
CA LEU A 344 -13.06 0.16 -12.62
C LEU A 344 -11.55 0.10 -12.36
N SER A 345 -10.87 1.24 -12.37
CA SER A 345 -9.42 1.25 -12.10
C SER A 345 -9.09 1.04 -10.63
N ILE A 346 -10.00 1.38 -9.72
CA ILE A 346 -9.84 1.18 -8.27
C ILE A 346 -11.21 0.82 -7.65
N PRO A 347 -11.57 -0.47 -7.61
CA PRO A 347 -12.81 -0.93 -7.01
C PRO A 347 -12.71 -0.91 -5.48
N ASP A 348 -12.87 0.28 -4.88
CA ASP A 348 -12.76 0.47 -3.44
C ASP A 348 -14.11 0.26 -2.73
N SER A 349 -14.10 -0.37 -1.57
CA SER A 349 -15.26 -0.53 -0.68
C SER A 349 -14.82 -0.82 0.74
N ASP A 350 -15.76 -0.78 1.70
CA ASP A 350 -15.47 -1.14 3.09
C ASP A 350 -14.95 -2.58 3.19
N ARG A 351 -13.93 -2.80 4.03
CA ARG A 351 -13.28 -4.10 4.18
C ARG A 351 -13.26 -4.58 5.62
N PHE A 352 -13.56 -5.86 5.82
CA PHE A 352 -13.32 -6.57 7.07
C PHE A 352 -12.10 -7.47 6.94
N TRP A 353 -11.25 -7.45 7.95
CA TRP A 353 -10.06 -8.27 8.06
C TRP A 353 -10.23 -9.30 9.16
N TYR A 354 -9.94 -10.55 8.84
CA TYR A 354 -9.89 -11.66 9.78
C TYR A 354 -8.50 -12.28 9.72
N SER A 355 -7.74 -12.14 10.79
CA SER A 355 -6.33 -12.49 10.78
C SER A 355 -5.95 -13.46 11.88
N ALA A 356 -5.00 -14.32 11.56
CA ALA A 356 -4.34 -15.21 12.51
C ALA A 356 -2.86 -15.34 12.17
N GLY A 357 -2.02 -15.56 13.18
CA GLY A 357 -0.60 -15.78 12.96
C GLY A 357 0.08 -16.46 14.11
N LEU A 358 1.35 -16.79 13.90
CA LEU A 358 2.20 -17.42 14.89
C LEU A 358 3.63 -16.92 14.78
N THR A 359 4.35 -17.00 15.90
CA THR A 359 5.81 -16.95 15.96
C THR A 359 6.32 -18.29 16.45
N TYR A 360 7.35 -18.79 15.78
CA TYR A 360 8.15 -19.92 16.20
C TYR A 360 9.56 -19.45 16.59
N THR A 361 9.96 -19.69 17.83
CA THR A 361 11.31 -19.36 18.33
C THR A 361 12.26 -20.52 18.06
N LEU A 362 13.16 -20.36 17.07
CA LEU A 362 14.17 -21.38 16.72
C LEU A 362 15.31 -21.36 17.74
N THR A 363 15.76 -20.16 18.09
CA THR A 363 16.76 -19.90 19.13
C THR A 363 16.40 -18.61 19.85
N PRO A 364 17.02 -18.27 21.00
CA PRO A 364 16.79 -16.98 21.65
C PRO A 364 17.14 -15.76 20.77
N GLN A 365 17.87 -15.95 19.67
CA GLN A 365 18.25 -14.90 18.72
C GLN A 365 17.45 -14.94 17.42
N LEU A 366 16.82 -16.06 17.09
CA LEU A 366 16.19 -16.28 15.79
C LEU A 366 14.74 -16.73 15.96
N THR A 367 13.82 -15.95 15.42
CA THR A 367 12.38 -16.27 15.37
C THR A 367 11.87 -16.22 13.95
N MET A 368 10.87 -17.04 13.64
CA MET A 368 10.12 -16.99 12.40
C MET A 368 8.66 -16.66 12.69
N ASP A 369 8.11 -15.70 11.97
CA ASP A 369 6.68 -15.37 12.02
C ASP A 369 5.99 -15.86 10.75
N ALA A 370 4.75 -16.34 10.91
CA ALA A 370 3.83 -16.61 9.83
C ALA A 370 2.50 -15.91 10.12
N GLY A 371 1.94 -15.23 9.14
CA GLY A 371 0.66 -14.53 9.25
C GLY A 371 -0.25 -14.87 8.09
N PHE A 372 -1.55 -14.87 8.35
CA PHE A 372 -2.59 -15.02 7.35
C PHE A 372 -3.73 -14.03 7.63
N ALA A 373 -4.32 -13.47 6.58
CA ALA A 373 -5.54 -12.68 6.66
C ALA A 373 -6.50 -13.02 5.52
N LEU A 374 -7.78 -13.12 5.86
CA LEU A 374 -8.90 -13.04 4.92
C LEU A 374 -9.41 -11.60 4.95
N VAL A 375 -9.41 -10.93 3.81
CA VAL A 375 -9.96 -9.59 3.63
C VAL A 375 -11.22 -9.70 2.80
N GLN A 376 -12.36 -9.33 3.39
CA GLN A 376 -13.65 -9.41 2.73
C GLN A 376 -14.19 -8.00 2.51
N SER A 377 -14.35 -7.63 1.24
CA SER A 377 -14.91 -6.34 0.85
C SER A 377 -16.43 -6.43 0.79
N ARG A 378 -17.13 -5.32 1.05
CA ARG A 378 -18.56 -5.24 0.78
C ARG A 378 -18.80 -5.20 -0.72
N ASN A 379 -19.82 -5.93 -1.18
CA ASN A 379 -20.29 -5.82 -2.56
C ASN A 379 -20.76 -4.39 -2.82
N GLY A 380 -20.37 -3.86 -3.97
CA GLY A 380 -20.68 -2.49 -4.38
C GLY A 380 -21.19 -2.45 -5.81
N SER A 381 -22.05 -1.48 -6.10
CA SER A 381 -22.38 -1.11 -7.48
C SER A 381 -22.01 0.33 -7.72
N PHE A 382 -21.54 0.62 -8.93
CA PHE A 382 -21.14 1.97 -9.32
C PHE A 382 -21.44 2.22 -10.79
N THR A 383 -21.35 3.47 -11.20
CA THR A 383 -21.61 3.88 -12.58
C THR A 383 -20.50 4.78 -13.05
N GLU A 384 -19.93 4.46 -14.20
CA GLU A 384 -18.93 5.30 -14.87
C GLU A 384 -19.38 5.73 -16.25
N LYS A 385 -18.90 6.89 -16.68
CA LYS A 385 -19.24 7.47 -17.96
C LYS A 385 -18.05 7.31 -18.91
N ASN A 386 -18.26 6.62 -20.03
CA ASN A 386 -17.23 6.41 -21.04
C ASN A 386 -16.97 7.67 -21.89
N GLN A 387 -15.96 7.64 -22.76
CA GLN A 387 -15.53 8.79 -23.55
C GLN A 387 -16.60 9.30 -24.55
N ILE A 388 -17.56 8.45 -24.94
CA ILE A 388 -18.70 8.85 -25.80
C ILE A 388 -19.96 9.24 -25.00
N GLY A 389 -19.83 9.28 -23.67
CA GLY A 389 -20.82 9.80 -22.77
C GLY A 389 -21.94 8.85 -22.36
N GLN A 390 -21.77 7.55 -22.59
CA GLN A 390 -22.66 6.51 -22.08
C GLN A 390 -22.36 6.24 -20.61
N ASN A 391 -23.40 6.09 -19.79
CA ASN A 391 -23.28 5.61 -18.42
C ASN A 391 -23.30 4.08 -18.43
N LEU A 392 -22.24 3.47 -17.89
CA LEU A 392 -22.08 2.03 -17.74
C LEU A 392 -22.20 1.69 -16.25
N GLN A 393 -23.09 0.76 -15.94
CA GLN A 393 -23.33 0.26 -14.59
C GLN A 393 -22.54 -1.01 -14.33
N PHE A 394 -21.84 -1.03 -13.20
CA PHE A 394 -21.01 -2.15 -12.77
C PHE A 394 -21.39 -2.63 -11.38
N GLU A 395 -21.16 -3.91 -11.12
CA GLU A 395 -21.14 -4.50 -9.79
C GLU A 395 -19.75 -5.08 -9.53
N SER A 396 -19.22 -4.92 -8.32
CA SER A 396 -17.92 -5.46 -7.93
C SER A 396 -18.00 -6.20 -6.61
N GLU A 397 -17.36 -7.36 -6.58
CA GLU A 397 -17.12 -8.17 -5.38
C GLU A 397 -15.63 -8.44 -5.27
N ALA A 398 -15.09 -8.32 -4.06
CA ALA A 398 -13.67 -8.50 -3.81
C ALA A 398 -13.41 -9.24 -2.50
N VAL A 399 -12.66 -10.33 -2.59
CA VAL A 399 -12.04 -11.03 -1.46
C VAL A 399 -10.54 -11.01 -1.68
N ALA A 400 -9.73 -11.00 -0.63
CA ALA A 400 -8.30 -11.21 -0.77
C ALA A 400 -7.77 -12.14 0.33
N TYR A 401 -6.81 -12.97 -0.05
CA TYR A 401 -6.06 -13.83 0.84
C TYR A 401 -4.64 -13.29 0.96
N ILE A 402 -4.22 -12.98 2.19
CA ILE A 402 -2.87 -12.47 2.43
C ILE A 402 -2.13 -13.46 3.30
N SER A 403 -0.96 -13.88 2.85
CA SER A 403 -0.06 -14.77 3.59
C SER A 403 1.29 -14.10 3.73
N ALA A 404 1.93 -14.16 4.89
CA ALA A 404 3.25 -13.57 5.06
C ALA A 404 4.17 -14.46 5.88
N LEU A 405 5.45 -14.41 5.54
CA LEU A 405 6.54 -15.02 6.30
C LEU A 405 7.56 -13.96 6.67
N GLN A 406 8.10 -14.06 7.88
CA GLN A 406 9.12 -13.13 8.37
C GLN A 406 10.16 -13.83 9.21
N PHE A 407 11.40 -13.38 9.08
CA PHE A 407 12.53 -13.81 9.90
C PHE A 407 13.01 -12.63 10.73
N ASN A 408 13.24 -12.85 12.02
CA ASN A 408 13.81 -11.85 12.91
C ASN A 408 15.09 -12.39 13.53
N TYR A 409 16.14 -11.57 13.52
CA TYR A 409 17.43 -11.89 14.12
C TYR A 409 17.83 -10.81 15.12
N ARG A 410 18.09 -11.21 16.36
CA ARG A 410 18.61 -10.37 17.43
C ARG A 410 20.11 -10.59 17.58
N PHE A 411 20.87 -9.52 17.40
CA PHE A 411 22.32 -9.53 17.57
C PHE A 411 22.69 -9.50 19.06
N HIS A 412 23.92 -9.93 19.35
CA HIS A 412 24.52 -9.91 20.68
C HIS A 412 25.00 -8.52 21.10
#